data_AF-A0A975YFI5-F1
#
_entry.id   AF-A0A975YFI5-F1
#
_cell.length_a   1.000
_cell.length_b   1.000
_cell.length_c   1.000
_cell.angle_alpha   90.00
_cell.angle_beta   90.00
_cell.angle_gamma   90.00
#
_symmetry.space_group_name_H-M   'P 1'
#
loop_
_entity.id
_entity.type
_entity.pdbx_description
1 polymer ?
#
loop_
_entity_poly.entity_id
_entity_poly.type
_entity_poly.pdbx_seq_one_letter_code
_entity_poly.pdbx_strand_id
1 'polypeptide(L)' 'MPSPEEILSIDREKIAAFIQDQASAKTLSPLVKQLNELLIAGDEAASHLAARALRHLGFAEYA' A
#
# COMPACT_ATOMS: atom_id res chain seq x y z
N MET A 1 5.96 -4.02 -8.88
CA MET A 1 4.96 -3.69 -7.85
C MET A 1 4.76 -2.20 -7.85
N PRO A 2 3.52 -1.69 -7.74
CA PRO A 2 3.29 -0.27 -7.60
C PRO A 2 3.98 0.25 -6.33
N SER A 3 4.65 1.37 -6.46
CA SER A 3 5.29 2.11 -5.37
C SER A 3 4.24 2.77 -4.47
N PRO A 4 4.60 3.17 -3.23
CA PRO A 4 3.70 3.88 -2.34
C PRO A 4 3.09 5.14 -2.97
N GLU A 5 3.85 5.88 -3.77
CA GLU A 5 3.41 7.10 -4.45
C GLU A 5 2.39 6.82 -5.55
N GLU A 6 2.59 5.74 -6.32
CA GLU A 6 1.61 5.28 -7.31
C GLU A 6 0.30 4.87 -6.64
N ILE A 7 0.35 4.17 -5.49
CA ILE A 7 -0.83 3.79 -4.72
C ILE A 7 -1.58 5.04 -4.23
N LEU A 8 -0.86 6.03 -3.71
CA LEU A 8 -1.43 7.29 -3.22
C LEU A 8 -2.04 8.15 -4.32
N SER A 9 -1.62 7.95 -5.57
CA SER A 9 -2.17 8.64 -6.74
C SER A 9 -3.47 8.02 -7.25
N ILE A 10 -3.87 6.84 -6.74
CA ILE A 10 -5.12 6.19 -7.11
C ILE A 10 -6.28 6.94 -6.46
N ASP A 11 -7.26 7.35 -7.26
CA ASP A 11 -8.49 7.96 -6.75
C ASP A 11 -9.16 7.03 -5.74
N ARG A 12 -9.68 7.60 -4.64
CA ARG A 12 -10.31 6.82 -3.56
C ARG A 12 -11.45 5.92 -4.06
N GLU A 13 -12.19 6.37 -5.07
CA GLU A 13 -13.27 5.62 -5.71
C GLU A 13 -12.77 4.41 -6.51
N LYS A 14 -11.51 4.43 -6.96
CA LYS A 14 -10.87 3.36 -7.75
C LYS A 14 -10.08 2.37 -6.89
N ILE A 15 -9.89 2.64 -5.60
CA ILE A 15 -9.13 1.77 -4.68
C ILE A 15 -9.73 0.36 -4.61
N ALA A 16 -11.05 0.24 -4.57
CA ALA A 16 -11.70 -1.07 -4.54
C ALA A 16 -11.39 -1.91 -5.78
N ALA A 17 -11.46 -1.30 -6.97
CA ALA A 17 -11.11 -1.95 -8.23
C ALA A 17 -9.62 -2.32 -8.27
N PHE A 18 -8.74 -1.43 -7.84
CA PHE A 18 -7.31 -1.70 -7.74
C PHE A 18 -7.01 -2.92 -6.84
N ILE A 19 -7.62 -2.98 -5.65
CA ILE A 19 -7.44 -4.11 -4.72
C ILE A 19 -7.93 -5.41 -5.36
N GLN A 20 -9.07 -5.37 -6.06
CA GLN A 20 -9.62 -6.52 -6.76
C GLN A 20 -8.69 -7.01 -7.88
N ASP A 21 -8.06 -6.09 -8.62
CA ASP A 21 -7.09 -6.40 -9.67
C ASP A 21 -5.82 -7.04 -9.09
N GLN A 22 -5.27 -6.48 -8.00
CA GLN A 22 -4.11 -7.05 -7.33
C GLN A 22 -4.41 -8.42 -6.70
N ALA A 23 -5.62 -8.61 -6.18
CA ALA A 23 -6.05 -9.90 -5.64
C ALA A 23 -6.17 -10.95 -6.76
N SER A 24 -6.80 -10.59 -7.89
CA SER A 24 -6.96 -11.46 -9.06
C SER A 24 -5.61 -11.84 -9.68
N ALA A 25 -4.66 -10.90 -9.70
CA ALA A 25 -3.29 -11.11 -10.16
C ALA A 25 -2.40 -11.85 -9.13
N LYS A 26 -2.91 -12.18 -7.94
CA LYS A 26 -2.15 -12.77 -6.81
C LYS A 26 -0.96 -11.91 -6.37
N THR A 27 -1.03 -10.61 -6.60
CA THR A 27 -0.01 -9.62 -6.25
C THR A 27 -0.35 -8.85 -4.96
N LEU A 28 -1.57 -8.98 -4.42
CA LEU A 28 -1.96 -8.26 -3.22
C LEU A 28 -1.06 -8.58 -2.00
N SER A 29 -0.81 -9.86 -1.70
CA SER A 29 0.05 -10.25 -0.57
C SER A 29 1.49 -9.72 -0.70
N PRO A 30 2.19 -9.91 -1.85
CA PRO A 30 3.52 -9.35 -2.00
C PRO A 30 3.54 -7.82 -2.03
N LEU A 31 2.47 -7.15 -2.47
CA LEU A 31 2.34 -5.69 -2.40
C LEU A 31 2.32 -5.21 -0.94
N VAL A 32 1.44 -5.78 -0.13
CA VAL A 32 1.33 -5.44 1.30
C VAL A 32 2.62 -5.77 2.04
N LYS A 33 3.28 -6.89 1.70
CA LYS A 33 4.58 -7.25 2.26
C LYS A 33 5.64 -6.18 1.97
N GLN A 34 5.73 -5.70 0.74
CA GLN A 34 6.67 -4.64 0.37
C GLN A 34 6.40 -3.34 1.15
N LEU A 35 5.13 -2.96 1.31
CA LEU A 35 4.77 -1.77 2.10
C LEU A 35 5.17 -1.93 3.57
N ASN A 36 4.97 -3.12 4.16
CA ASN A 36 5.42 -3.38 5.52
C ASN A 36 6.94 -3.37 5.66
N GLU A 37 7.69 -3.88 4.68
CA GLU A 37 9.15 -3.79 4.66
C GLU A 37 9.63 -2.34 4.64
N LEU A 38 9.02 -1.48 3.83
CA LEU A 38 9.31 -0.04 3.80
C LEU A 38 8.92 0.65 5.12
N LEU A 39 7.85 0.21 5.77
CA LEU A 39 7.40 0.74 7.06
C LEU A 39 8.44 0.52 8.17
N ILE A 40 9.11 -0.64 8.17
CA ILE A 40 10.05 -1.04 9.23
C ILE A 40 11.53 -0.83 8.87
N ALA A 41 11.84 -0.43 7.63
CA ALA A 41 13.22 -0.30 7.12
C ALA A 41 14.05 0.81 7.79
N GLY A 42 13.44 1.66 8.63
CA GLY A 42 14.13 2.71 9.40
C GLY A 42 14.36 4.02 8.65
N ASP A 43 13.98 4.10 7.37
CA ASP A 43 13.87 5.38 6.64
C ASP A 43 12.53 6.02 6.96
N GLU A 44 12.56 7.15 7.69
CA GLU A 44 11.34 7.88 8.10
C GLU A 44 10.48 8.31 6.90
N ALA A 45 11.08 8.76 5.80
CA ALA A 45 10.33 9.24 4.65
C ALA A 45 9.61 8.07 3.94
N ALA A 46 10.34 6.97 3.71
CA ALA A 46 9.77 5.76 3.13
C ALA A 46 8.69 5.14 4.04
N SER A 47 8.92 5.15 5.35
CA SER A 47 7.98 4.65 6.36
C SER A 47 6.68 5.47 6.37
N HIS A 48 6.78 6.80 6.36
CA HIS A 48 5.61 7.67 6.28
C HIS A 48 4.80 7.47 4.98
N LEU A 49 5.47 7.29 3.84
CA LEU A 49 4.80 7.02 2.57
C LEU A 49 4.10 5.64 2.58
N ALA A 50 4.77 4.61 3.09
CA ALA A 50 4.21 3.27 3.22
C ALA A 50 2.99 3.25 4.14
N ALA A 51 3.05 3.92 5.29
CA ALA A 51 1.92 4.05 6.21
C ALA A 51 0.72 4.74 5.56
N ARG A 52 0.96 5.82 4.79
CA ARG A 52 -0.11 6.50 4.04
C ARG A 52 -0.69 5.60 2.96
N ALA A 53 0.13 4.86 2.21
CA ALA A 53 -0.35 3.94 1.19
C ALA A 53 -1.20 2.80 1.79
N LEU A 54 -0.77 2.22 2.91
CA LEU A 54 -1.53 1.19 3.63
C LEU A 54 -2.89 1.72 4.12
N ARG A 55 -2.93 2.93 4.70
CA ARG A 55 -4.20 3.58 5.09
C ARG A 55 -5.10 3.85 3.88
N HIS A 56 -4.52 4.26 2.76
CA HIS A 56 -5.26 4.54 1.53
C HIS A 56 -5.91 3.27 0.96
N LEU A 57 -5.27 2.12 1.13
CA LEU A 57 -5.81 0.79 0.82
C LEU A 57 -6.84 0.28 1.85
N GLY A 58 -7.07 1.01 2.94
CA GLY A 58 -8.04 0.64 3.98
C GLY A 58 -7.49 -0.27 5.08
N PHE A 59 -6.17 -0.49 5.15
CA PHE A 59 -5.57 -1.17 6.30
C PHE A 59 -5.55 -0.22 7.51
N ALA A 60 -6.04 -0.72 8.66
CA ALA A 60 -5.97 0.01 9.91
C ALA A 60 -4.51 0.04 10.43
N GLU A 61 -4.10 1.17 11.01
CA GLU A 61 -2.91 1.21 11.86
C GLU A 61 -3.22 0.35 13.10
N TYR A 62 -2.53 -0.78 13.24
CA TYR A 62 -2.45 -1.45 14.54
C TYR A 62 -1.50 -0.62 15.40
N ALA A 63 -2.08 0.13 16.34
CA ALA A 63 -1.39 0.87 17.38
C ALA A 63 -0.71 -0.07 18.38
#